data_AF-A0A6B0SNX5-F1
#
_entry.id   AF-A0A6B0SNX5-F1
#
_cell.length_a   1.000
_cell.length_b   1.000
_cell.length_c   1.000
_cell.angle_alpha   90.00
_cell.angle_beta   90.00
_cell.angle_gamma   90.00
#
_symmetry.space_group_name_H-M   'P 1'
#
loop_
_entity.id
_entity.type
_entity.pdbx_description
1 polymer ?
#
loop_
_entity_poly.entity_id
_entity_poly.type
_entity_poly.pdbx_seq_one_letter_code
_entity_poly.pdbx_strand_id
1 'polypeptide(L)'
;MPRAVAINVAANTNLPGRRGPVYPDGSFVYVPIPEREPTAEPAPTYDDLDLAAYVPDDAVDLPVHLDPEFAGALGREAYTYGDPHGVKAGPISGLEPGARLLFYATLTVHDGGESDDRADWLPPEWGCFLIGEFRVAELLDGDEYREADAATRDRFASNAHARRESFDAAVLVRGDPDGSRLFEGAVPLSTPAGGADANRLVTELSNDSGRGPWWRRVLRYDADAAATLRDRIDTDPADWPA
;
A
#
# COMPACT_ATOMS: atom_id res chain seq x y z
N MET A 1 -7.13 7.58 -19.78
CA MET A 1 -7.31 6.68 -18.61
C MET A 1 -6.02 6.68 -17.81
N PRO A 2 -6.06 6.55 -16.47
CA PRO A 2 -4.85 6.48 -15.67
C PRO A 2 -4.02 5.26 -16.04
N ARG A 3 -2.69 5.40 -16.03
CA ARG A 3 -1.73 4.29 -16.19
C ARG A 3 -1.16 3.83 -14.85
N ALA A 4 -1.27 4.66 -13.82
CA ALA A 4 -1.08 4.23 -12.45
C ALA A 4 -2.13 4.84 -11.51
N VAL A 5 -2.48 4.08 -10.48
CA VAL A 5 -3.34 4.52 -9.37
C VAL A 5 -2.60 4.22 -8.08
N ALA A 6 -2.47 5.19 -7.19
CA ALA A 6 -1.89 5.00 -5.86
C ALA A 6 -2.94 5.16 -4.76
N ILE A 7 -2.94 4.25 -3.80
CA ILE A 7 -3.92 4.20 -2.70
C ILE A 7 -3.25 4.07 -1.34
N ASN A 8 -3.88 4.67 -0.32
CA ASN A 8 -3.43 4.56 1.05
C ASN A 8 -3.80 3.19 1.63
N VAL A 9 -2.80 2.48 2.14
CA VAL A 9 -2.94 1.20 2.85
C VAL A 9 -2.14 1.26 4.16
N ALA A 10 -2.06 0.13 4.86
CA ALA A 10 -1.27 -0.06 6.07
C ALA A 10 -1.78 0.71 7.30
N ALA A 11 -1.22 0.34 8.45
CA ALA A 11 -1.46 0.89 9.76
C ALA A 11 -1.26 2.41 9.78
N ASN A 12 -2.19 3.11 10.41
CA ASN A 12 -2.13 4.54 10.63
C ASN A 12 -2.72 4.92 11.99
N THR A 13 -2.78 6.22 12.28
CA THR A 13 -3.28 6.73 13.57
C THR A 13 -4.77 6.45 13.84
N ASN A 14 -5.53 6.00 12.84
CA ASN A 14 -6.91 5.58 13.03
C ASN A 14 -7.01 4.08 13.32
N LEU A 15 -6.26 3.26 12.58
CA LEU A 15 -6.29 1.80 12.70
C LEU A 15 -4.87 1.23 12.45
N PRO A 16 -4.27 0.48 13.39
CA PRO A 16 -4.74 0.19 14.74
C PRO A 16 -4.48 1.33 15.76
N GLY A 17 -4.15 2.55 15.31
CA GLY A 17 -3.85 3.69 16.20
C GLY A 17 -2.38 4.09 16.20
N ARG A 18 -1.54 3.38 15.44
CA ARG A 18 -0.11 3.65 15.27
C ARG A 18 0.29 3.46 13.80
N ARG A 19 1.24 4.26 13.31
CA ARG A 19 1.86 4.08 11.99
C ARG A 19 3.01 3.11 12.09
N GLY A 20 3.27 2.35 11.01
CA GLY A 20 4.54 1.64 10.87
C GLY A 20 5.74 2.61 10.85
N PRO A 21 6.95 2.15 11.22
CA PRO A 21 8.17 2.94 11.16
C PRO A 21 8.75 3.03 9.74
N VAL A 22 9.40 4.16 9.45
CA VAL A 22 10.46 4.29 8.44
C VAL A 22 11.75 4.69 9.16
N TYR A 23 12.85 4.04 8.83
CA TYR A 23 14.15 4.21 9.48
C TYR A 23 15.01 5.27 8.76
N PRO A 24 16.09 5.77 9.40
CA PRO A 24 16.93 6.82 8.83
C PRO A 24 17.52 6.49 7.45
N ASP A 25 17.78 5.21 7.16
CA ASP A 25 18.28 4.72 5.87
C ASP A 25 17.18 4.57 4.80
N GLY A 26 15.92 4.87 5.15
CA GLY A 26 14.76 4.76 4.27
C GLY A 26 14.10 3.38 4.23
N SER A 27 14.66 2.37 4.92
CA SER A 27 13.98 1.09 5.12
C SER A 27 12.73 1.27 5.99
N PHE A 28 11.76 0.36 5.91
CA PHE A 28 10.51 0.47 6.65
C PHE A 28 9.94 -0.89 7.05
N VAL A 29 9.00 -0.89 7.99
CA VAL A 29 8.20 -2.09 8.31
C VAL A 29 6.79 -1.92 7.76
N TYR A 30 6.38 -2.86 6.90
CA TYR A 30 5.00 -2.94 6.43
C TYR A 30 4.13 -3.53 7.54
N VAL A 31 3.28 -2.70 8.13
CA VAL A 31 2.30 -3.08 9.15
C VAL A 31 0.90 -2.96 8.55
N PRO A 32 0.16 -4.05 8.29
CA PRO A 32 -1.20 -3.97 7.76
C PRO A 32 -2.20 -3.40 8.79
N ILE A 33 -3.44 -3.17 8.37
CA ILE A 33 -4.55 -2.81 9.29
C ILE A 33 -5.13 -4.08 9.93
N PRO A 34 -5.86 -3.98 11.06
CA PRO A 34 -6.54 -5.15 11.61
C PRO A 34 -7.70 -5.60 10.70
N GLU A 35 -7.93 -6.91 10.64
CA GLU A 35 -9.16 -7.48 10.09
C GLU A 35 -10.31 -7.20 11.06
N ARG A 36 -11.42 -6.75 10.50
CA ARG A 36 -12.61 -6.29 11.24
C ARG A 36 -13.86 -7.09 10.91
N GLU A 37 -13.81 -7.89 9.87
CA GLU A 37 -14.90 -8.77 9.46
C GLU A 37 -14.59 -10.23 9.84
N PRO A 38 -15.62 -11.04 10.11
CA PRO A 38 -15.46 -12.48 10.31
C PRO A 38 -14.83 -13.15 9.08
N THR A 39 -13.92 -14.09 9.34
CA THR A 39 -13.23 -14.89 8.32
C THR A 39 -13.62 -16.35 8.45
N ALA A 40 -13.72 -17.04 7.30
CA ALA A 40 -14.09 -18.46 7.27
C ALA A 40 -13.02 -19.34 7.94
N GLU A 41 -11.76 -18.91 7.88
CA GLU A 41 -10.63 -19.47 8.61
C GLU A 41 -9.93 -18.34 9.38
N PRO A 42 -9.44 -18.57 10.61
CA PRO A 42 -8.73 -17.55 11.37
C PRO A 42 -7.58 -16.92 10.59
N ALA A 43 -7.58 -15.59 10.50
CA ALA A 43 -6.43 -14.82 10.03
C ALA A 43 -5.36 -14.77 11.14
N PRO A 44 -4.06 -14.72 10.79
CA PRO A 44 -2.99 -14.55 11.77
C PRO A 44 -3.13 -13.21 12.49
N THR A 45 -2.71 -13.18 13.76
CA THR A 45 -2.64 -11.97 14.59
C THR A 45 -1.37 -11.17 14.32
N TYR A 46 -1.24 -9.98 14.92
CA TYR A 46 0.04 -9.25 14.85
C TYR A 46 1.16 -10.00 15.58
N ASP A 47 0.85 -10.72 16.67
CA ASP A 47 1.83 -11.56 17.38
C ASP A 47 2.32 -12.71 16.49
N ASP A 48 1.41 -13.40 15.80
CA ASP A 48 1.74 -14.50 14.87
C ASP A 48 2.65 -14.06 13.71
N LEU A 49 2.70 -12.76 13.42
CA LEU A 49 3.46 -12.16 12.32
C LEU A 49 4.70 -11.40 12.79
N ASP A 50 5.10 -11.51 14.05
CA ASP A 50 6.21 -10.77 14.66
C ASP A 50 6.04 -9.24 14.56
N LEU A 51 4.80 -8.75 14.57
CA LEU A 51 4.44 -7.33 14.44
C LEU A 51 4.04 -6.65 15.76
N ALA A 52 4.02 -7.39 16.88
CA ALA A 52 3.56 -6.90 18.19
C ALA A 52 4.23 -5.57 18.61
N ALA A 53 5.53 -5.41 18.35
CA ALA A 53 6.28 -4.19 18.70
C ALA A 53 5.83 -2.93 17.92
N TYR A 54 5.16 -3.10 16.78
CA TYR A 54 4.79 -2.00 15.88
C TYR A 54 3.33 -1.56 16.03
N VAL A 55 2.56 -2.22 16.90
CA VAL A 55 1.16 -1.89 17.19
C VAL A 55 0.97 -1.50 18.66
N PRO A 56 -0.16 -0.90 19.04
CA PRO A 56 -0.54 -0.74 20.45
C PRO A 56 -0.72 -2.10 21.16
N ASP A 57 -0.47 -2.15 22.47
CA ASP A 57 -0.56 -3.39 23.26
C ASP A 57 -1.93 -4.09 23.16
N ASP A 58 -3.01 -3.30 23.07
CA ASP A 58 -4.39 -3.81 22.94
C ASP A 58 -4.74 -4.28 21.52
N ALA A 59 -3.81 -4.12 20.56
CA ALA A 59 -3.96 -4.58 19.20
C ALA A 59 -3.17 -5.86 18.89
N VAL A 60 -2.26 -6.31 19.77
CA VAL A 60 -1.33 -7.42 19.53
C VAL A 60 -2.06 -8.71 19.10
N ASP A 61 -3.13 -9.05 19.79
CA ASP A 61 -3.93 -10.26 19.52
C ASP A 61 -4.99 -10.09 18.42
N LEU A 62 -5.06 -8.91 17.77
CA LEU A 62 -6.05 -8.68 16.72
C LEU A 62 -5.63 -9.40 15.43
N PRO A 63 -6.58 -10.03 14.72
CA PRO A 63 -6.33 -10.60 13.40
C PRO A 63 -5.93 -9.51 12.41
N VAL A 64 -5.08 -9.84 11.46
CA VAL A 64 -4.50 -8.89 10.49
C VAL A 64 -5.19 -9.01 9.13
N HIS A 65 -5.55 -7.87 8.56
CA HIS A 65 -6.08 -7.76 7.19
C HIS A 65 -4.91 -7.66 6.21
N LEU A 66 -4.51 -8.80 5.66
CA LEU A 66 -3.36 -8.90 4.74
C LEU A 66 -3.77 -8.53 3.31
N ASP A 67 -4.00 -7.23 3.15
CA ASP A 67 -4.39 -6.60 1.90
C ASP A 67 -3.76 -5.19 1.83
N PRO A 68 -2.77 -4.96 0.94
CA PRO A 68 -2.32 -5.84 -0.13
C PRO A 68 -1.53 -7.04 0.38
N GLU A 69 -1.69 -8.17 -0.29
CA GLU A 69 -0.81 -9.31 -0.17
C GLU A 69 0.46 -9.06 -1.00
N PHE A 70 1.64 -9.13 -0.38
CA PHE A 70 2.92 -9.07 -1.10
C PHE A 70 3.67 -10.39 -0.95
N ALA A 71 3.93 -11.07 -2.07
CA ALA A 71 4.73 -12.30 -2.03
C ALA A 71 6.10 -12.05 -1.38
N GLY A 72 6.49 -12.92 -0.45
CA GLY A 72 7.71 -12.80 0.34
C GLY A 72 7.56 -11.99 1.63
N ALA A 73 6.44 -11.30 1.85
CA ALA A 73 6.17 -10.56 3.09
C ALA A 73 5.12 -11.29 3.93
N LEU A 74 5.32 -11.35 5.26
CA LEU A 74 4.32 -11.84 6.23
C LEU A 74 3.73 -13.22 5.88
N GLY A 75 4.57 -14.12 5.37
CA GLY A 75 4.19 -15.49 4.99
C GLY A 75 3.32 -15.60 3.73
N ARG A 76 3.30 -14.57 2.89
CA ARG A 76 2.47 -14.53 1.68
C ARG A 76 3.22 -14.94 0.42
N GLU A 77 2.48 -15.50 -0.53
CA GLU A 77 3.02 -16.09 -1.76
C GLU A 77 2.46 -15.45 -3.04
N ALA A 78 1.40 -14.64 -2.92
CA ALA A 78 0.76 -13.99 -4.06
C ALA A 78 0.80 -12.46 -3.97
N TYR A 79 0.45 -11.82 -5.07
CA TYR A 79 0.22 -10.38 -5.14
C TYR A 79 -1.26 -10.14 -5.39
N THR A 80 -2.04 -9.94 -4.32
CA THR A 80 -3.49 -9.73 -4.41
C THR A 80 -3.91 -8.51 -3.62
N TYR A 81 -4.93 -7.80 -4.11
CA TYR A 81 -5.54 -6.67 -3.42
C TYR A 81 -7.05 -6.67 -3.67
N GLY A 82 -7.84 -6.32 -2.67
CA GLY A 82 -9.28 -6.11 -2.79
C GLY A 82 -9.71 -4.76 -2.25
N ASP A 83 -10.85 -4.24 -2.70
CA ASP A 83 -11.46 -3.10 -2.03
C ASP A 83 -12.99 -3.14 -2.13
N PRO A 84 -13.73 -2.96 -1.02
CA PRO A 84 -15.18 -2.97 -1.01
C PRO A 84 -15.78 -1.58 -1.30
N HIS A 85 -14.98 -0.52 -1.31
CA HIS A 85 -15.45 0.86 -1.30
C HIS A 85 -15.22 1.57 -2.64
N GLY A 86 -16.30 2.04 -3.27
CA GLY A 86 -16.27 2.70 -4.58
C GLY A 86 -15.31 3.88 -4.71
N VAL A 87 -14.93 4.55 -3.61
CA VAL A 87 -13.93 5.64 -3.61
C VAL A 87 -12.57 5.15 -4.09
N LYS A 88 -12.15 3.95 -3.68
CA LYS A 88 -10.91 3.30 -4.12
C LYS A 88 -11.17 2.33 -5.26
N ALA A 89 -12.21 1.49 -5.13
CA ALA A 89 -12.56 0.50 -6.13
C ALA A 89 -12.84 1.12 -7.51
N GLY A 90 -13.57 2.24 -7.59
CA GLY A 90 -13.93 2.87 -8.86
C GLY A 90 -12.72 3.25 -9.74
N PRO A 91 -11.74 4.01 -9.23
CA PRO A 91 -10.49 4.27 -9.95
C PRO A 91 -9.69 3.01 -10.31
N ILE A 92 -9.70 1.99 -9.45
CA ILE A 92 -8.97 0.72 -9.66
C ILE A 92 -9.61 -0.10 -10.76
N SER A 93 -10.95 -0.21 -10.80
CA SER A 93 -11.70 -0.95 -11.82
C SER A 93 -11.50 -0.42 -13.25
N GLY A 94 -10.96 0.81 -13.40
CA GLY A 94 -10.58 1.37 -14.70
C GLY A 94 -9.15 1.08 -15.13
N LEU A 95 -8.39 0.26 -14.38
CA LEU A 95 -7.05 -0.16 -14.75
C LEU A 95 -7.09 -1.35 -15.72
N GLU A 96 -6.19 -1.32 -16.68
CA GLU A 96 -5.99 -2.40 -17.65
C GLU A 96 -4.76 -3.24 -17.27
N PRO A 97 -4.67 -4.50 -17.72
CA PRO A 97 -3.45 -5.29 -17.59
C PRO A 97 -2.20 -4.54 -18.06
N GLY A 98 -1.13 -4.62 -17.26
CA GLY A 98 0.12 -3.90 -17.44
C GLY A 98 0.15 -2.49 -16.85
N ALA A 99 -0.99 -1.93 -16.41
CA ALA A 99 -1.01 -0.71 -15.59
C ALA A 99 -0.44 -0.98 -14.18
N ARG A 100 -0.20 0.08 -13.40
CA ARG A 100 0.36 -0.02 -12.06
C ARG A 100 -0.66 0.32 -10.99
N LEU A 101 -0.85 -0.58 -10.02
CA LEU A 101 -1.51 -0.27 -8.76
C LEU A 101 -0.42 -0.07 -7.70
N LEU A 102 -0.33 1.13 -7.17
CA LEU A 102 0.69 1.56 -6.23
C LEU A 102 0.10 1.64 -4.82
N PHE A 103 0.90 1.28 -3.83
CA PHE A 103 0.49 1.29 -2.44
C PHE A 103 1.35 2.28 -1.68
N TYR A 104 0.71 3.22 -1.01
CA TYR A 104 1.39 4.15 -0.12
C TYR A 104 0.88 4.04 1.31
N ALA A 105 1.77 4.28 2.26
CA ALA A 105 1.48 4.27 3.69
C ALA A 105 1.86 5.61 4.31
N THR A 106 1.21 5.93 5.43
CA THR A 106 1.74 6.96 6.33
C THR A 106 2.65 6.29 7.35
N LEU A 107 3.91 6.68 7.42
CA LEU A 107 4.90 6.06 8.30
C LEU A 107 5.42 7.10 9.31
N THR A 108 5.69 6.66 10.54
CA THR A 108 6.40 7.47 11.54
C THR A 108 7.90 7.35 11.31
N VAL A 109 8.60 8.46 11.30
CA VAL A 109 10.07 8.45 11.17
C VAL A 109 10.65 8.01 12.51
N HIS A 110 11.34 6.89 12.49
CA HIS A 110 11.97 6.32 13.68
C HIS A 110 13.24 7.11 14.02
N ASP A 111 13.38 7.43 15.29
CA ASP A 111 14.52 8.09 15.88
C ASP A 111 15.73 7.15 15.72
N GLY A 112 16.64 7.44 14.79
CA GLY A 112 17.86 6.67 14.54
C GLY A 112 18.95 6.82 15.60
N GLY A 113 18.67 7.57 16.67
CA GLY A 113 19.70 8.18 17.52
C GLY A 113 20.42 9.34 16.84
N GLU A 114 21.57 9.76 17.39
CA GLU A 114 22.45 10.80 16.84
C GLU A 114 23.27 10.30 15.63
N SER A 115 22.65 9.55 14.71
CA SER A 115 23.32 9.10 13.50
C SER A 115 23.26 10.18 12.40
N ASP A 116 24.41 10.47 11.82
CA ASP A 116 24.59 11.38 10.66
C ASP A 116 24.08 10.75 9.34
N ASP A 117 23.64 9.49 9.36
CA ASP A 117 23.20 8.73 8.18
C ASP A 117 21.69 8.91 7.86
N ARG A 118 21.03 9.90 8.47
CA ARG A 118 19.62 10.16 8.22
C ARG A 118 19.43 10.72 6.81
N ALA A 119 18.61 10.05 6.00
CA ALA A 119 18.28 10.52 4.68
C ALA A 119 17.61 11.91 4.69
N ASP A 120 18.16 12.84 3.91
CA ASP A 120 17.72 14.24 3.83
C ASP A 120 16.28 14.39 3.33
N TRP A 121 15.75 13.37 2.64
CA TRP A 121 14.39 13.36 2.13
C TRP A 121 13.33 13.00 3.20
N LEU A 122 13.74 12.57 4.40
CA LEU A 122 12.82 12.17 5.47
C LEU A 122 12.24 13.39 6.22
N PRO A 123 10.90 13.51 6.32
CA PRO A 123 10.25 14.54 7.15
C PRO A 123 10.55 14.33 8.65
N PRO A 124 10.41 15.37 9.50
CA PRO A 124 10.88 15.31 10.88
C PRO A 124 10.23 14.20 11.73
N GLU A 125 8.91 14.00 11.61
CA GLU A 125 8.16 13.10 12.51
C GLU A 125 7.45 11.95 11.78
N TRP A 126 6.82 12.24 10.64
CA TRP A 126 6.06 11.26 9.86
C TRP A 126 5.94 11.74 8.42
N GLY A 127 5.65 10.82 7.51
CA GLY A 127 5.45 11.12 6.09
C GLY A 127 4.56 10.13 5.38
N CYS A 128 4.30 10.40 4.11
CA CYS A 128 3.63 9.50 3.19
C CYS A 128 4.66 8.96 2.20
N PHE A 129 4.65 7.64 2.00
CA PHE A 129 5.64 6.97 1.17
C PHE A 129 4.99 5.87 0.34
N LEU A 130 5.39 5.71 -0.91
CA LEU A 130 5.09 4.47 -1.63
C LEU A 130 5.91 3.35 -1.00
N ILE A 131 5.27 2.22 -0.77
CA ILE A 131 5.84 1.04 -0.11
C ILE A 131 5.85 -0.18 -1.02
N GLY A 132 5.13 -0.16 -2.13
CA GLY A 132 5.07 -1.29 -3.05
C GLY A 132 4.18 -1.03 -4.24
N GLU A 133 4.18 -1.98 -5.16
CA GLU A 133 3.38 -1.92 -6.38
C GLU A 133 2.97 -3.30 -6.88
N PHE A 134 1.82 -3.33 -7.54
CA PHE A 134 1.46 -4.40 -8.46
C PHE A 134 1.53 -3.88 -9.89
N ARG A 135 2.15 -4.66 -10.76
CA ARG A 135 1.84 -4.59 -12.18
C ARG A 135 0.59 -5.43 -12.41
N VAL A 136 -0.52 -4.80 -12.78
CA VAL A 136 -1.82 -5.47 -12.91
C VAL A 136 -1.72 -6.59 -13.93
N ALA A 137 -1.98 -7.82 -13.51
CA ALA A 137 -2.09 -8.99 -14.39
C ALA A 137 -3.56 -9.30 -14.69
N GLU A 138 -4.41 -9.18 -13.68
CA GLU A 138 -5.83 -9.51 -13.76
C GLU A 138 -6.62 -8.61 -12.81
N LEU A 139 -7.82 -8.24 -13.23
CA LEU A 139 -8.77 -7.46 -12.46
C LEU A 139 -10.15 -8.10 -12.62
N LEU A 140 -10.86 -8.26 -11.50
CA LEU A 140 -12.24 -8.73 -11.47
C LEU A 140 -13.06 -7.75 -10.65
N ASP A 141 -14.26 -7.42 -11.10
CA ASP A 141 -15.28 -6.88 -10.21
C ASP A 141 -15.90 -7.98 -9.33
N GLY A 142 -16.74 -7.56 -8.38
CA GLY A 142 -17.34 -8.49 -7.43
C GLY A 142 -18.28 -9.52 -8.08
N ASP A 143 -18.97 -9.17 -9.17
CA ASP A 143 -19.88 -10.09 -9.86
C ASP A 143 -19.09 -11.06 -10.73
N GLU A 144 -18.08 -10.58 -11.44
CA GLU A 144 -17.13 -11.41 -12.19
C GLU A 144 -16.49 -12.47 -11.29
N TYR A 145 -16.04 -12.10 -10.08
CA TYR A 145 -15.49 -13.07 -9.12
C TYR A 145 -16.52 -14.12 -8.65
N ARG A 146 -17.76 -13.70 -8.36
CA ARG A 146 -18.84 -14.60 -7.93
C ARG A 146 -19.24 -15.59 -9.01
N GLU A 147 -19.16 -15.20 -10.27
CA GLU A 147 -19.49 -16.04 -11.43
C GLU A 147 -18.28 -16.84 -11.94
N ALA A 148 -17.07 -16.49 -11.49
CA ALA A 148 -15.83 -17.12 -11.92
C ALA A 148 -15.78 -18.63 -11.63
N ASP A 149 -15.01 -19.35 -12.45
CA ASP A 149 -14.71 -20.76 -12.26
C ASP A 149 -13.78 -21.00 -11.05
N ALA A 150 -13.64 -22.27 -10.67
CA ALA A 150 -12.84 -22.65 -9.50
C ALA A 150 -11.37 -22.23 -9.66
N ALA A 151 -10.79 -22.35 -10.86
CA ALA A 151 -9.40 -21.98 -11.12
C ALA A 151 -9.17 -20.46 -10.97
N THR A 152 -10.15 -19.64 -11.37
CA THR A 152 -10.08 -18.20 -11.18
C THR A 152 -10.23 -17.81 -9.73
N ARG A 153 -11.16 -18.42 -8.99
CA ARG A 153 -11.30 -18.14 -7.55
C ARG A 153 -10.07 -18.56 -6.76
N ASP A 154 -9.46 -19.69 -7.11
CA ASP A 154 -8.24 -20.20 -6.49
C ASP A 154 -7.09 -19.19 -6.56
N ARG A 155 -6.96 -18.45 -7.68
CA ARG A 155 -5.96 -17.38 -7.85
C ARG A 155 -6.11 -16.21 -6.87
N PHE A 156 -7.27 -16.05 -6.25
CA PHE A 156 -7.57 -15.01 -5.26
C PHE A 156 -7.88 -15.59 -3.87
N ALA A 157 -7.78 -16.91 -3.66
CA ALA A 157 -8.21 -17.56 -2.43
C ALA A 157 -7.41 -17.14 -1.18
N SER A 158 -6.20 -16.61 -1.36
CA SER A 158 -5.40 -16.02 -0.27
C SER A 158 -5.82 -14.59 0.09
N ASN A 159 -6.55 -13.88 -0.78
CA ASN A 159 -6.91 -12.49 -0.57
C ASN A 159 -7.82 -12.33 0.67
N ALA A 160 -7.58 -11.27 1.45
CA ALA A 160 -8.32 -11.04 2.69
C ALA A 160 -9.84 -10.96 2.48
N HIS A 161 -10.29 -10.32 1.40
CA HIS A 161 -11.72 -10.22 1.08
C HIS A 161 -12.34 -11.54 0.62
N ALA A 162 -11.56 -12.39 -0.05
CA ALA A 162 -12.00 -13.73 -0.45
C ALA A 162 -12.10 -14.69 0.75
N ARG A 163 -11.33 -14.44 1.82
CA ARG A 163 -11.31 -15.25 3.06
C ARG A 163 -12.40 -14.88 4.07
N ARG A 164 -13.11 -13.76 3.88
CA ARG A 164 -14.23 -13.37 4.74
C ARG A 164 -15.38 -14.37 4.63
N GLU A 165 -16.14 -14.53 5.72
CA GLU A 165 -17.37 -15.36 5.69
C GLU A 165 -18.38 -14.86 4.66
N SER A 166 -18.40 -13.54 4.43
CA SER A 166 -19.19 -12.88 3.39
C SER A 166 -18.28 -12.06 2.49
N PHE A 167 -18.18 -12.47 1.22
CA PHE A 167 -17.40 -11.75 0.21
C PHE A 167 -17.99 -10.36 -0.06
N ASP A 168 -17.15 -9.32 0.04
CA ASP A 168 -17.56 -7.92 -0.01
C ASP A 168 -16.77 -7.03 -0.97
N ALA A 169 -15.69 -7.54 -1.58
CA ALA A 169 -14.89 -6.74 -2.51
C ALA A 169 -15.71 -6.31 -3.73
N ALA A 170 -15.61 -5.02 -4.05
CA ALA A 170 -16.14 -4.43 -5.29
C ALA A 170 -15.14 -4.59 -6.45
N VAL A 171 -13.85 -4.70 -6.13
CA VAL A 171 -12.78 -5.02 -7.06
C VAL A 171 -11.77 -5.96 -6.41
N LEU A 172 -11.23 -6.88 -7.20
CA LEU A 172 -10.09 -7.72 -6.89
C LEU A 172 -9.01 -7.51 -7.95
N VAL A 173 -7.76 -7.39 -7.53
CA VAL A 173 -6.61 -7.19 -8.41
C VAL A 173 -5.56 -8.24 -8.10
N ARG A 174 -5.06 -8.88 -9.16
CA ARG A 174 -3.88 -9.75 -9.09
C ARG A 174 -2.70 -9.06 -9.76
N GLY A 175 -1.58 -9.00 -9.06
CA GLY A 175 -0.30 -8.56 -9.60
C GLY A 175 0.40 -9.66 -10.41
N ASP A 176 1.15 -9.23 -11.42
CA ASP A 176 2.14 -10.04 -12.14
C ASP A 176 3.31 -10.35 -11.21
N PRO A 177 3.63 -11.63 -10.91
CA PRO A 177 4.72 -11.99 -10.00
C PRO A 177 6.10 -11.43 -10.41
N ASP A 178 6.35 -11.25 -11.70
CA ASP A 178 7.64 -10.73 -12.20
C ASP A 178 7.71 -9.20 -12.19
N GLY A 179 6.58 -8.53 -12.02
CA GLY A 179 6.44 -7.07 -12.11
C GLY A 179 5.90 -6.39 -10.85
N SER A 180 5.58 -7.17 -9.81
CA SER A 180 4.99 -6.70 -8.56
C SER A 180 5.97 -6.93 -7.42
N ARG A 181 5.98 -6.02 -6.43
CA ARG A 181 6.91 -6.10 -5.31
C ARG A 181 6.49 -5.20 -4.15
N LEU A 182 6.86 -5.60 -2.94
CA LEU A 182 7.08 -4.66 -1.84
C LEU A 182 8.46 -4.02 -2.06
N PHE A 183 8.59 -2.72 -1.83
CA PHE A 183 9.87 -2.03 -1.98
C PHE A 183 10.77 -2.29 -0.77
N GLU A 184 12.08 -2.33 -0.99
CA GLU A 184 13.07 -2.42 0.09
C GLU A 184 13.20 -1.09 0.85
N GLY A 185 13.13 0.03 0.11
CA GLY A 185 13.15 1.38 0.64
C GLY A 185 11.86 2.14 0.32
N ALA A 186 11.47 3.03 1.23
CA ALA A 186 10.30 3.88 1.09
C ALA A 186 10.56 4.99 0.05
N VAL A 187 9.59 5.24 -0.84
CA VAL A 187 9.71 6.31 -1.85
C VAL A 187 8.87 7.52 -1.40
N PRO A 188 9.45 8.71 -1.16
CA PRO A 188 8.73 9.82 -0.54
C PRO A 188 7.65 10.39 -1.44
N LEU A 189 6.46 10.60 -0.88
CA LEU A 189 5.38 11.43 -1.42
C LEU A 189 5.23 12.74 -0.64
N SER A 190 5.70 12.78 0.61
CA SER A 190 5.87 14.01 1.38
C SER A 190 7.21 14.67 1.08
N THR A 191 7.32 15.96 1.39
CA THR A 191 8.58 16.71 1.41
C THR A 191 9.27 16.57 2.78
N PRO A 192 10.56 16.92 2.89
CA PRO A 192 11.27 16.97 4.17
C PRO A 192 10.71 18.00 5.15
N ALA A 193 9.92 18.97 4.68
CA ALA A 193 9.34 20.01 5.53
C ALA A 193 8.28 19.45 6.50
N GLY A 194 7.57 18.39 6.10
CA GLY A 194 6.51 17.83 6.94
C GLY A 194 5.69 16.75 6.25
N GLY A 195 5.10 15.84 7.03
CA GLY A 195 4.33 14.72 6.50
C GLY A 195 3.08 15.11 5.73
N ALA A 196 2.50 16.27 6.06
CA ALA A 196 1.36 16.83 5.34
C ALA A 196 1.75 17.59 4.07
N ASP A 197 3.03 17.92 3.89
CA ASP A 197 3.52 18.71 2.77
C ASP A 197 3.84 17.79 1.60
N ALA A 198 2.97 17.76 0.58
CA ALA A 198 3.11 16.88 -0.56
C ALA A 198 4.22 17.33 -1.51
N ASN A 199 5.00 16.40 -2.06
CA ASN A 199 6.01 16.69 -3.07
C ASN A 199 5.42 16.67 -4.49
N ARG A 200 6.26 16.92 -5.51
CA ARG A 200 5.84 16.99 -6.92
C ARG A 200 5.21 15.71 -7.46
N LEU A 201 5.54 14.54 -6.91
CA LEU A 201 4.89 13.28 -7.31
C LEU A 201 3.41 13.27 -6.97
N VAL A 202 3.00 14.08 -5.99
CA VAL A 202 1.59 14.30 -5.68
C VAL A 202 1.08 15.52 -6.43
N THR A 203 1.74 16.67 -6.30
CA THR A 203 1.17 17.96 -6.73
C THR A 203 1.21 18.21 -8.23
N GLU A 204 2.21 17.68 -8.94
CA GLU A 204 2.43 17.93 -10.37
C GLU A 204 2.09 16.70 -11.23
N LEU A 205 2.39 15.50 -10.74
CA LEU A 205 2.22 14.27 -11.51
C LEU A 205 0.87 13.58 -11.30
N SER A 206 0.17 13.89 -10.21
CA SER A 206 -1.12 13.25 -9.92
C SER A 206 -2.30 14.20 -10.16
N ASN A 207 -3.52 13.65 -10.06
CA ASN A 207 -4.73 14.46 -10.08
C ASN A 207 -5.00 15.27 -8.79
N ASP A 208 -4.11 15.25 -7.80
CA ASP A 208 -4.28 15.95 -6.52
C ASP A 208 -3.37 17.18 -6.42
N SER A 209 -3.84 18.21 -5.70
CA SER A 209 -3.08 19.45 -5.48
C SER A 209 -2.18 19.41 -4.24
N GLY A 210 -2.17 18.31 -3.49
CA GLY A 210 -1.48 18.20 -2.19
C GLY A 210 -2.13 18.99 -1.07
N ARG A 211 -3.28 19.65 -1.31
CA ARG A 211 -3.98 20.45 -0.30
C ARG A 211 -4.95 19.62 0.53
N GLY A 212 -4.93 19.89 1.84
CA GLY A 212 -5.74 19.18 2.81
C GLY A 212 -5.24 17.75 3.03
N PRO A 213 -6.10 16.81 3.47
CA PRO A 213 -5.68 15.44 3.79
C PRO A 213 -5.49 14.59 2.53
N TRP A 214 -4.59 14.99 1.64
CA TRP A 214 -4.31 14.30 0.37
C TRP A 214 -3.83 12.86 0.59
N TRP A 215 -3.15 12.59 1.71
CA TRP A 215 -2.70 11.27 2.15
C TRP A 215 -3.82 10.28 2.50
N ARG A 216 -5.08 10.67 2.31
CA ARG A 216 -6.26 9.82 2.43
C ARG A 216 -6.97 9.59 1.09
N ARG A 217 -6.43 10.14 -0.01
CA ARG A 217 -7.10 10.17 -1.31
C ARG A 217 -6.44 9.23 -2.30
N VAL A 218 -7.19 8.85 -3.32
CA VAL A 218 -6.66 8.10 -4.46
C VAL A 218 -5.90 9.07 -5.37
N LEU A 219 -4.64 8.75 -5.65
CA LEU A 219 -3.81 9.49 -6.60
C LEU A 219 -3.86 8.76 -7.95
N ARG A 220 -4.09 9.50 -9.03
CA ARG A 220 -4.18 8.94 -10.39
C ARG A 220 -3.16 9.63 -11.27
N TYR A 221 -2.43 8.83 -12.03
CA TYR A 221 -1.34 9.25 -12.89
C TYR A 221 -1.70 8.87 -14.33
N ASP A 222 -1.57 9.83 -15.25
CA ASP A 222 -1.67 9.52 -16.67
C ASP A 222 -0.42 8.78 -17.17
N ALA A 223 -0.29 8.60 -18.49
CA ALA A 223 0.80 7.82 -19.06
C ALA A 223 2.18 8.45 -18.83
N ASP A 224 2.32 9.76 -19.04
CA ASP A 224 3.60 10.47 -18.93
C ASP A 224 4.02 10.59 -17.47
N ALA A 225 3.05 10.86 -16.59
CA ALA A 225 3.25 10.89 -15.15
C ALA A 225 3.62 9.51 -14.60
N ALA A 226 2.97 8.44 -15.05
CA ALA A 226 3.29 7.09 -14.62
C ALA A 226 4.69 6.64 -15.08
N ALA A 227 5.13 7.05 -16.27
CA ALA A 227 6.49 6.79 -16.74
C ALA A 227 7.53 7.52 -15.87
N THR A 228 7.30 8.80 -15.59
CA THR A 228 8.17 9.58 -14.70
C THR A 228 8.22 9.00 -13.29
N LEU A 229 7.07 8.54 -12.77
CA LEU A 229 6.98 7.93 -11.45
C LEU A 229 7.76 6.61 -11.37
N ARG A 230 7.77 5.82 -12.46
CA ARG A 230 8.55 4.59 -12.54
C ARG A 230 10.05 4.86 -12.38
N ASP A 231 10.58 5.85 -13.11
CA ASP A 231 12.00 6.22 -13.03
C ASP A 231 12.38 6.63 -11.59
N ARG A 232 11.45 7.29 -10.89
CA ARG A 232 11.64 7.73 -9.49
C ARG A 232 11.64 6.58 -8.50
N ILE A 233 10.80 5.56 -8.71
CA ILE A 233 10.75 4.36 -7.87
C ILE A 233 12.06 3.55 -7.98
N ASP A 234 12.69 3.56 -9.17
CA ASP A 234 13.91 2.79 -9.45
C ASP A 234 15.21 3.56 -9.13
N THR A 235 15.12 4.76 -8.54
CA THR A 235 16.27 5.62 -8.20
C THR A 235 16.23 6.01 -6.72
N ASP A 236 17.38 6.05 -6.05
CA ASP A 236 17.49 6.54 -4.67
C ASP A 236 16.86 7.95 -4.56
N PRO A 237 15.92 8.19 -3.62
CA PRO A 237 15.35 9.52 -3.44
C PRO A 237 16.38 10.62 -3.13
N ALA A 238 17.56 10.28 -2.60
CA ALA A 238 18.67 11.22 -2.43
C ALA A 238 19.24 11.74 -3.75
N ASP A 239 19.08 10.99 -4.84
CA ASP A 239 19.56 11.36 -6.19
C ASP A 239 18.51 12.14 -6.99
N TRP A 240 17.35 12.46 -6.40
CA TRP A 240 16.33 13.21 -7.11
C TRP A 240 16.76 14.67 -7.30
N PRO A 241 16.47 15.28 -8.46
CA PRO A 241 16.66 16.70 -8.63
C PRO A 241 15.71 17.43 -7.68
N ALA A 242 16.27 18.41 -6.97
CA ALA A 242 15.59 19.33 -6.06
C ALA A 242 14.31 19.93 -6.66
#